data_AF-A0A0R1GNU8-F1
#
_entry.id   AF-A0A0R1GNU8-F1
#
_cell.length_a   1.000
_cell.length_b   1.000
_cell.length_c   1.000
_cell.angle_alpha   90.00
_cell.angle_beta   90.00
_cell.angle_gamma   90.00
#
_symmetry.space_group_name_H-M   'P 1'
#
loop_
_entity.id
_entity.type
_entity.pdbx_description
1 polymer ?
#
loop_
_entity_poly.entity_id
_entity_poly.type
_entity_poly.pdbx_seq_one_letter_code
_entity_poly.pdbx_strand_id
1 'polypeptide(L)' 'MNNTKGTVILMIDQTLDEILKLAREADLEKLMNRALYEKDVSKKAVYKALFDYALDEQQKKIINRKEFII' A
#
# COMPACT_ATOMS: atom_id res chain seq x y z
N MET A 1 18.00 13.07 26.06
CA MET A 1 18.03 11.91 25.14
C MET A 1 16.71 11.82 24.38
N ASN A 2 16.48 12.67 23.35
CA ASN A 2 15.21 12.68 22.59
C ASN A 2 15.41 12.62 21.05
N ASN A 3 16.64 12.62 20.54
CA ASN A 3 16.92 12.71 19.10
C ASN A 3 16.70 11.36 18.36
N THR A 4 17.06 10.24 18.98
CA THR A 4 17.05 8.92 18.31
C THR A 4 15.65 8.46 17.91
N LYS A 5 14.62 8.72 18.73
CA LYS A 5 13.24 8.33 18.39
C LYS A 5 12.69 9.12 17.20
N GLY A 6 13.03 10.40 17.08
CA GLY A 6 12.62 11.25 15.96
C GLY A 6 13.25 10.79 14.64
N THR A 7 14.53 10.43 14.65
CA THR A 7 15.21 9.87 13.48
C THR A 7 14.61 8.54 13.02
N VAL A 8 14.21 7.67 13.96
CA VAL A 8 13.59 6.38 13.64
C VAL A 8 12.22 6.55 12.98
N ILE A 9 11.39 7.47 13.48
CA ILE A 9 10.08 7.75 12.89
C ILE A 9 10.24 8.26 11.45
N LEU A 10 11.17 9.20 11.23
CA LEU A 10 11.43 9.73 9.89
C LEU A 10 11.84 8.63 8.88
N MET A 11 12.66 7.67 9.31
CA MET A 11 13.06 6.54 8.46
C MET A 11 11.89 5.59 8.16
N ILE A 12 10.99 5.40 9.13
CA ILE A 12 9.77 4.59 8.94
C ILE A 12 8.86 5.27 7.91
N ASP A 13 8.64 6.58 8.02
CA ASP A 13 7.79 7.33 7.09
C ASP A 13 8.32 7.24 5.66
N GLN A 14 9.63 7.42 5.48
CA GLN A 14 10.27 7.26 4.16
C GLN A 14 10.10 5.85 3.59
N THR A 15 10.30 4.83 4.43
CA THR A 15 10.12 3.43 4.02
C THR A 15 8.67 3.15 3.65
N LEU A 16 7.72 3.71 4.40
CA LEU A 16 6.29 3.56 4.14
C LEU A 16 5.90 4.20 2.82
N ASP A 17 6.37 5.41 2.53
CA ASP A 17 6.11 6.11 1.26
C ASP A 17 6.60 5.30 0.06
N GLU A 18 7.79 4.69 0.16
CA GLU A 18 8.32 3.79 -0.87
C GLU A 18 7.45 2.54 -1.05
N ILE A 19 7.02 1.91 0.04
CA ILE A 19 6.14 0.75 0.01
C ILE A 19 4.80 1.11 -0.66
N LEU A 20 4.20 2.24 -0.29
CA LEU A 20 2.93 2.70 -0.86
C LEU A 20 3.07 3.04 -2.35
N LYS A 21 4.19 3.64 -2.76
CA LYS A 21 4.48 3.87 -4.18
C LYS A 21 4.54 2.55 -4.95
N LEU A 22 5.30 1.58 -4.45
CA LEU A 22 5.43 0.26 -5.07
C LEU A 22 4.09 -0.46 -5.14
N ALA A 23 3.27 -0.39 -4.08
CA ALA A 23 1.94 -0.99 -4.06
C ALA A 23 1.01 -0.38 -5.12
N ARG A 24 1.04 0.95 -5.31
CA ARG A 24 0.24 1.64 -6.33
C ARG A 24 0.60 1.20 -7.77
N GLU A 25 1.86 0.86 -8.00
CA GLU A 25 2.39 0.42 -9.30
C GLU A 25 2.32 -1.11 -9.49
N ALA A 26 2.02 -1.86 -8.43
CA ALA A 26 1.96 -3.30 -8.44
C ALA A 26 0.71 -3.85 -9.13
N ASP A 27 0.84 -5.10 -9.56
CA ASP A 27 -0.26 -5.93 -10.03
C ASP A 27 -1.15 -6.35 -8.84
N LEU A 28 -2.43 -5.96 -8.89
CA LEU A 28 -3.41 -6.24 -7.84
C LEU A 28 -3.60 -7.74 -7.62
N GLU A 29 -3.54 -8.56 -8.67
CA GLU A 29 -3.69 -10.01 -8.56
C GLU A 29 -2.51 -10.60 -7.77
N LYS A 30 -1.29 -10.10 -8.02
CA LYS A 30 -0.10 -10.53 -7.28
C LYS A 30 -0.19 -10.14 -5.80
N LEU A 31 -0.65 -8.93 -5.48
CA LEU A 31 -0.84 -8.50 -4.09
C LEU A 31 -1.90 -9.34 -3.38
N MET A 32 -3.04 -9.60 -4.03
CA MET A 32 -4.08 -10.46 -3.49
C MET A 32 -3.59 -11.90 -3.27
N ASN A 33 -2.90 -12.48 -4.25
CA ASN A 33 -2.33 -13.83 -4.13
C ASN A 33 -1.36 -13.92 -2.94
N ARG A 34 -0.51 -12.91 -2.73
CA ARG A 34 0.36 -12.85 -1.55
C ARG A 34 -0.46 -12.79 -0.27
N ALA A 35 -1.51 -11.98 -0.19
CA ALA A 35 -2.38 -11.92 0.98
C ALA A 35 -3.11 -13.25 1.25
N LEU A 36 -3.54 -13.98 0.22
CA LEU A 36 -4.27 -15.24 0.38
C LEU A 36 -3.39 -16.37 0.93
N TYR A 37 -2.16 -16.48 0.40
CA TYR A 37 -1.27 -17.63 0.65
C TYR A 37 -0.13 -17.36 1.65
N GLU A 38 0.05 -16.13 2.12
CA GLU A 38 1.03 -15.82 3.17
C GLU A 38 0.65 -16.53 4.49
N LYS A 39 1.64 -17.19 5.10
CA LYS A 39 1.50 -17.98 6.33
C LYS A 39 1.64 -17.12 7.56
N ASP A 40 2.49 -16.10 7.50
CA ASP A 40 2.68 -15.16 8.59
C ASP A 40 1.48 -14.20 8.67
N VAL A 41 0.78 -14.21 9.80
CA VAL A 41 -0.46 -13.44 9.99
C VAL A 41 -0.22 -11.93 9.87
N SER A 42 0.92 -11.44 10.35
CA SER A 42 1.28 -10.03 10.30
C SER A 42 1.58 -9.60 8.87
N LYS A 43 2.38 -10.38 8.13
CA LYS A 43 2.66 -10.11 6.71
C LYS A 43 1.42 -10.20 5.86
N LYS A 44 0.55 -11.18 6.13
CA LYS A 44 -0.75 -11.32 5.48
C LYS A 44 -1.61 -10.07 5.65
N ALA A 45 -1.69 -9.52 6.86
CA ALA A 45 -2.41 -8.28 7.12
C ALA A 45 -1.83 -7.10 6.33
N VAL A 46 -0.50 -6.99 6.26
CA VAL A 46 0.18 -5.96 5.46
C VAL A 46 -0.13 -6.13 3.97
N TYR A 47 -0.01 -7.33 3.40
CA TYR A 47 -0.34 -7.56 1.99
C TYR A 47 -1.80 -7.24 1.66
N LYS A 48 -2.73 -7.56 2.57
CA LYS A 48 -4.13 -7.19 2.41
C LYS A 48 -4.31 -5.67 2.39
N ALA A 49 -3.70 -4.96 3.34
CA ALA A 49 -3.78 -3.51 3.40
C ALA A 49 -3.18 -2.84 2.14
N LEU A 50 -2.07 -3.35 1.63
CA LEU A 50 -1.45 -2.86 0.39
C LEU A 50 -2.32 -3.14 -0.84
N PHE A 51 -2.98 -4.29 -0.90
CA PHE A 51 -3.96 -4.61 -1.95
C PHE A 51 -5.13 -3.63 -1.92
N ASP A 52 -5.77 -3.44 -0.75
CA ASP A 52 -6.92 -2.56 -0.57
C ASP A 52 -6.54 -1.10 -0.96
N TYR A 53 -5.39 -0.62 -0.48
CA TYR A 53 -4.86 0.70 -0.86
C TYR A 53 -4.64 0.83 -2.38
N ALA A 54 -3.99 -0.14 -3.02
CA ALA A 54 -3.71 -0.09 -4.44
C ALA A 54 -5.00 -0.11 -5.28
N LEU A 55 -6.00 -0.89 -4.86
CA LEU A 55 -7.32 -0.96 -5.48
C LEU A 55 -8.02 0.40 -5.40
N ASP A 56 -8.06 1.02 -4.21
CA ASP A 56 -8.65 2.33 -4.00
C ASP A 56 -8.00 3.40 -4.89
N GLU A 57 -6.67 3.39 -5.02
CA GLU A 57 -5.95 4.34 -5.86
C GLU A 57 -6.27 4.15 -7.35
N GLN A 58 -6.45 2.90 -7.81
CA GLN A 58 -6.89 2.62 -9.17
C GLN A 58 -8.34 3.06 -9.40
N GLN A 59 -9.24 2.81 -8.45
CA GLN A 59 -10.63 3.24 -8.52
C GLN A 59 -10.76 4.77 -8.56
N LYS A 60 -10.02 5.50 -7.71
CA LYS A 60 -9.98 6.97 -7.75
C LYS A 60 -9.52 7.48 -9.12
N LYS A 61 -8.52 6.85 -9.73
CA LYS A 61 -8.06 7.21 -11.09
C LYS A 61 -9.15 6.97 -12.13
N ILE A 62 -9.96 5.93 -11.99
CA ILE A 62 -11.06 5.62 -12.92
C ILE A 62 -12.20 6.62 -12.75
N ILE A 63 -12.66 6.85 -11.52
CA ILE A 63 -13.76 7.78 -11.20
C ILE A 63 -13.43 9.21 -11.64
N ASN A 64 -12.17 9.63 -11.48
CA ASN A 64 -11.73 10.98 -11.86
C ASN A 64 -11.41 11.12 -13.36
N ARG A 65 -11.60 10.08 -14.20
CA ARG A 65 -11.52 10.25 -15.66
C ARG A 65 -12.74 11.02 -16.11
N LYS A 66 -12.54 12.07 -16.93
CA LYS A 66 -13.59 12.96 -17.44
C LYS A 66 -14.74 12.25 -18.18
N GLU A 67 -14.53 11.01 -18.61
CA GLU A 67 -15.49 10.19 -19.33
C GLU A 67 -16.40 9.36 -18.40
N PHE A 68 -16.12 9.35 -17.09
CA PHE A 68 -16.99 8.74 -16.09
C PHE A 68 -18.14 9.73 -15.75
N ILE A 69 -19.09 9.85 -16.68
CA ILE A 69 -20.39 10.49 -16.42
C ILE A 69 -21.33 9.39 -15.95
N ILE A 70 -21.85 9.53 -14.72
CA ILE A 70 -22.84 8.63 -14.11
C ILE A 70 -24.24 8.99 -14.62
#